data_AF-A0ABD0QKV3-F1
#
_entry.id   AF-A0ABD0QKV3-F1
#
_cell.length_a   1.000
_cell.length_b   1.000
_cell.length_c   1.000
_cell.angle_alpha   90.00
_cell.angle_beta   90.00
_cell.angle_gamma   90.00
#
_symmetry.space_group_name_H-M   'P 1'
#
loop_
_entity.id
_entity.type
_entity.pdbx_description
1 polymer ?
#
loop_
_entity_poly.entity_id
_entity_poly.type
_entity_poly.pdbx_seq_one_letter_code
_entity_poly.pdbx_strand_id
1 'polypeptide(L)'
;QQRILLINTPLQNTLKELWTMIHFLLPGITHPYLNFPIKPGTDQNQDYCHKLVIRLHRMIQPFILRRSKRDVEKQMPKKYEHILKCRLSKRQKSMYEDILIQPSQTQSSPALFQFICFELCSAFLPPSSAQEALKTGHFVRLQKICNHPDLIQPRDTHNSYICQPLQYNTPSLLLTALQRDQWKTVDMSLFDLIGNEGKLTRYEAEEALPKLRMTKQLIEEIYNARDPPARPRPCKIKPM
;
A
#
# COMPACT_ATOMS: atom_id res chain seq x y z
N GLN A 1 -36.37 -42.72 8.73
CA GLN A 1 -35.30 -41.98 8.03
C GLN A 1 -33.95 -42.44 8.58
N GLN A 2 -33.03 -42.90 7.74
CA GLN A 2 -31.66 -43.23 8.15
C GLN A 2 -30.74 -42.06 7.80
N ARG A 3 -29.82 -41.71 8.70
CA ARG A 3 -28.84 -40.62 8.51
C ARG A 3 -27.45 -41.22 8.46
N ILE A 4 -26.67 -40.84 7.45
CA ILE A 4 -25.29 -41.25 7.26
C ILE A 4 -24.44 -39.99 7.20
N LEU A 5 -23.33 -39.97 7.94
CA LEU A 5 -22.39 -38.86 7.96
C LEU A 5 -21.07 -39.33 7.34
N LEU A 6 -20.64 -38.67 6.28
CA LEU A 6 -19.37 -38.95 5.59
C LEU A 6 -18.38 -37.84 5.93
N ILE A 7 -17.28 -38.21 6.58
CA ILE A 7 -16.23 -37.27 6.98
C ILE A 7 -14.91 -37.74 6.36
N ASN A 8 -14.29 -36.86 5.58
CA ASN A 8 -13.01 -37.13 4.93
C ASN A 8 -11.80 -36.71 5.77
N THR A 9 -12.01 -35.87 6.79
CA THR A 9 -10.98 -35.37 7.70
C THR A 9 -10.91 -36.19 8.99
N PRO A 10 -9.73 -36.29 9.63
CA PRO A 10 -9.64 -36.90 10.95
C PRO A 10 -10.49 -36.09 11.94
N LEU A 11 -11.23 -36.78 12.80
CA LEU A 11 -12.01 -36.18 13.88
C LEU A 11 -11.10 -35.31 14.74
N GLN A 12 -11.36 -34.02 14.82
CA GLN A 12 -10.69 -33.18 15.80
C GLN A 12 -11.27 -33.51 17.17
N ASN A 13 -10.43 -33.60 18.20
CA ASN A 13 -10.85 -33.97 19.56
C ASN A 13 -11.64 -32.85 20.27
N THR A 14 -12.31 -31.98 19.51
CA THR A 14 -13.11 -30.89 20.05
C THR A 14 -14.44 -31.46 20.52
N LEU A 15 -14.75 -31.30 21.81
CA LEU A 15 -15.99 -31.80 22.42
C LEU A 15 -17.24 -31.34 21.66
N LYS A 16 -17.23 -30.09 21.17
CA LYS A 16 -18.29 -29.52 20.34
C LYS A 16 -18.53 -30.33 19.07
N GLU A 17 -17.47 -30.71 18.35
CA GLU A 17 -17.58 -31.48 17.11
C GLU A 17 -18.13 -32.88 17.39
N LEU A 18 -17.56 -33.59 18.37
CA LEU A 18 -18.08 -34.91 18.78
C LEU A 18 -19.57 -34.85 19.14
N TRP A 19 -19.97 -33.84 19.91
CA TRP A 19 -21.37 -33.68 20.29
C TRP A 19 -22.28 -33.44 19.09
N THR A 20 -21.89 -32.52 18.20
CA THR A 20 -22.69 -32.21 17.00
C THR A 20 -22.86 -33.43 16.10
N MET A 21 -21.86 -34.30 16.01
CA MET A 21 -21.95 -35.56 15.27
C MET A 21 -22.94 -36.53 15.90
N ILE A 22 -22.90 -36.74 17.22
CA ILE A 22 -23.85 -37.61 17.92
C ILE A 22 -25.26 -37.09 17.71
N HIS A 23 -25.48 -35.80 17.98
CA HIS A 23 -26.79 -35.18 17.88
C HIS A 23 -27.37 -35.28 16.46
N PHE A 24 -26.52 -35.19 15.44
CA PHE A 24 -26.93 -35.39 14.06
C PHE A 24 -27.34 -36.84 13.77
N LEU A 25 -26.54 -37.81 14.22
CA LEU A 25 -26.74 -39.24 13.95
C LEU A 25 -27.92 -39.84 14.74
N LEU A 26 -28.14 -39.40 15.98
CA LEU A 26 -29.14 -39.93 16.91
C LEU A 26 -30.07 -38.82 17.45
N PRO A 27 -30.95 -38.26 16.61
CA PRO A 27 -31.94 -37.28 17.07
C PRO A 27 -32.92 -37.95 18.05
N GLY A 28 -32.91 -37.54 19.32
CA GLY A 28 -33.86 -37.99 20.34
C GLY A 28 -33.23 -38.54 21.63
N ILE A 29 -31.97 -38.97 21.60
CA ILE A 29 -31.24 -39.44 22.80
C ILE A 29 -30.47 -38.27 23.45
N THR A 30 -30.10 -37.26 22.66
CA THR A 30 -29.25 -36.15 23.11
C THR A 30 -30.00 -34.83 23.20
N HIS A 31 -29.74 -34.08 24.27
CA HIS A 31 -30.24 -32.72 24.46
C HIS A 31 -29.50 -31.70 23.57
N PRO A 32 -30.04 -30.48 23.37
CA PRO A 32 -29.32 -29.42 22.67
C PRO A 32 -27.99 -29.09 23.36
N TYR A 33 -26.95 -28.79 22.58
CA TYR A 33 -25.60 -28.46 23.08
C TYR A 33 -25.59 -27.30 24.09
N LEU A 34 -26.59 -26.41 24.05
CA LEU A 34 -26.74 -25.27 24.93
C LEU A 34 -26.90 -25.64 26.43
N ASN A 35 -27.32 -26.87 26.73
CA ASN A 35 -27.49 -27.35 28.10
C ASN A 35 -26.20 -27.98 28.68
N PHE A 36 -25.06 -27.84 28.00
CA PHE A 36 -23.79 -28.36 28.52
C PHE A 36 -23.33 -27.60 29.76
N PRO A 37 -23.04 -28.28 30.88
CA PRO A 37 -22.74 -27.64 32.15
C PRO A 37 -21.29 -27.13 32.26
N ILE A 38 -20.64 -26.78 31.16
CA ILE A 38 -19.22 -26.41 31.14
C ILE A 38 -19.09 -24.95 30.76
N LYS A 39 -19.00 -24.08 31.77
CA LYS A 39 -18.51 -22.72 31.60
C LYS A 39 -16.99 -22.79 31.42
N PRO A 40 -16.42 -22.30 30.31
CA PRO A 40 -14.97 -22.29 30.10
C PRO A 40 -14.37 -21.27 31.06
N GLY A 41 -13.55 -21.69 32.04
CA GLY A 41 -12.88 -20.71 32.92
C GLY A 41 -12.20 -21.22 34.20
N THR A 42 -12.45 -22.45 34.66
CA THR A 42 -11.81 -22.98 35.89
C THR A 42 -10.97 -24.21 35.56
N ASP A 43 -9.71 -24.25 35.99
CA ASP A 43 -8.74 -25.31 35.65
C ASP A 43 -9.22 -26.73 36.03
N GLN A 44 -10.07 -26.85 37.06
CA GLN A 44 -10.71 -28.12 37.45
C GLN A 44 -11.64 -28.69 36.37
N ASN A 45 -12.09 -27.86 35.41
CA ASN A 45 -13.00 -28.30 34.35
C ASN A 45 -12.25 -29.02 33.22
N GLN A 46 -10.93 -28.85 33.06
CA GLN A 46 -10.19 -29.46 31.95
C GLN A 46 -10.12 -30.98 32.05
N ASP A 47 -9.82 -31.51 33.24
CA ASP A 47 -9.78 -32.96 33.48
C ASP A 47 -11.16 -33.60 33.34
N TYR A 48 -12.20 -32.91 33.80
CA TYR A 48 -13.59 -33.34 33.63
C TYR A 48 -13.97 -33.38 32.14
N CYS A 49 -13.62 -32.33 31.39
CA CYS A 49 -13.83 -32.27 29.94
C CYS A 49 -13.09 -33.41 29.24
N HIS A 50 -11.84 -33.69 29.63
CA HIS A 50 -11.07 -34.77 29.04
C HIS A 50 -11.71 -36.15 29.26
N LYS A 51 -12.12 -36.45 30.50
CA LYS A 51 -12.85 -37.69 30.84
C LYS A 51 -14.16 -37.80 30.07
N LEU A 52 -14.87 -36.69 29.90
CA LEU A 52 -16.12 -36.62 29.14
C LEU A 52 -15.90 -36.87 27.64
N VAL A 53 -14.86 -36.27 27.03
CA VAL A 53 -14.48 -36.53 25.64
C VAL A 53 -14.17 -38.01 25.42
N ILE A 54 -13.43 -38.64 26.33
CA ILE A 54 -13.12 -40.08 26.25
C ILE A 54 -14.40 -40.92 26.33
N ARG A 55 -15.32 -40.60 27.24
CA ARG A 55 -16.61 -41.29 27.37
C ARG A 55 -17.44 -41.16 26.09
N LEU A 56 -17.54 -39.95 25.54
CA LEU A 56 -18.25 -39.71 24.29
C LEU A 56 -17.60 -40.48 23.13
N HIS A 57 -16.27 -40.44 23.00
CA HIS A 57 -15.56 -41.18 21.96
C HIS A 57 -15.85 -42.68 22.02
N ARG A 58 -15.87 -43.28 23.23
CA ARG A 58 -16.21 -44.69 23.41
C ARG A 58 -17.66 -45.00 23.02
N MET A 59 -18.60 -44.09 23.30
CA MET A 59 -20.00 -44.25 22.87
C MET A 59 -20.16 -44.16 21.36
N ILE A 60 -19.38 -43.31 20.67
CA ILE A 60 -19.48 -43.14 19.20
C ILE A 60 -18.71 -44.23 18.45
N GLN A 61 -17.64 -44.78 19.02
CA GLN A 61 -16.79 -45.78 18.38
C GLN A 61 -17.53 -46.91 17.65
N PRO A 62 -18.61 -47.54 18.18
CA PRO A 62 -19.37 -48.56 17.44
C PRO A 62 -20.12 -48.05 16.21
N PHE A 63 -20.41 -46.75 16.13
CA PHE A 63 -21.09 -46.11 15.00
C PHE A 63 -20.13 -45.57 13.93
N ILE A 64 -18.81 -45.58 14.19
CA ILE A 64 -17.80 -45.12 13.24
C ILE A 64 -17.17 -46.31 12.53
N LEU A 65 -17.34 -46.36 11.22
CA LEU A 65 -16.53 -47.22 10.37
C LEU A 65 -15.29 -46.46 9.91
N ARG A 66 -14.13 -46.75 10.51
CA ARG A 66 -12.82 -46.20 10.11
C ARG A 66 -11.91 -47.32 9.62
N ARG A 67 -11.40 -47.20 8.39
CA ARG A 67 -10.39 -48.11 7.83
C ARG A 67 -9.18 -47.31 7.36
N SER A 68 -7.98 -47.85 7.55
CA SER A 68 -6.76 -47.26 7.01
C SER A 68 -6.55 -47.75 5.57
N LYS A 69 -6.02 -46.90 4.68
CA LYS A 69 -5.61 -47.33 3.34
C LYS A 69 -4.56 -48.45 3.39
N ARG A 70 -3.74 -48.49 4.45
CA ARG A 70 -2.77 -49.56 4.71
C ARG A 70 -3.42 -50.93 4.86
N ASP A 71 -4.63 -50.99 5.41
CA ASP A 71 -5.33 -52.24 5.71
C ASP A 71 -6.12 -52.76 4.50
N VAL A 72 -6.54 -51.86 3.62
CA VAL A 72 -7.44 -52.15 2.49
C VAL A 72 -6.68 -52.32 1.18
N GLU A 73 -5.61 -51.56 0.95
CA GLU A 73 -4.99 -51.43 -0.37
C GLU A 73 -3.51 -51.87 -0.34
N LYS A 74 -3.29 -53.18 -0.49
CA LYS A 74 -1.94 -53.80 -0.43
C LYS A 74 -1.08 -53.55 -1.66
N GLN A 75 -1.65 -53.05 -2.75
CA GLN A 75 -0.96 -52.76 -4.01
C GLN A 75 -0.32 -51.35 -4.03
N MET A 76 -0.57 -50.52 -3.01
CA MET A 76 -0.06 -49.15 -2.99
C MET A 76 1.42 -49.07 -2.60
N PRO A 77 2.20 -48.19 -3.25
CA PRO A 77 3.59 -47.97 -2.88
C PRO A 77 3.72 -47.35 -1.48
N LYS A 78 4.86 -47.58 -0.83
CA LYS A 78 5.15 -47.03 0.49
C LYS A 78 5.29 -45.50 0.41
N LYS A 79 4.65 -44.78 1.34
CA LYS A 79 4.84 -43.34 1.53
C LYS A 79 6.10 -43.11 2.36
N TYR A 80 7.01 -42.28 1.85
CA TYR A 80 8.18 -41.82 2.59
C TYR A 80 8.02 -40.33 2.94
N GLU A 81 8.44 -39.96 4.15
CA GLU A 81 8.42 -38.58 4.62
C GLU A 81 9.86 -38.14 4.90
N HIS A 82 10.32 -37.12 4.20
CA HIS A 82 11.65 -36.56 4.36
C HIS A 82 11.54 -35.18 5.02
N ILE A 83 12.13 -35.03 6.21
CA ILE A 83 12.13 -33.78 6.95
C ILE A 83 13.44 -33.05 6.65
N LEU A 84 13.37 -32.02 5.80
CA LEU A 84 14.50 -31.15 5.47
C LEU A 84 14.48 -29.91 6.37
N LYS A 85 15.46 -29.79 7.25
CA LYS A 85 15.60 -28.62 8.14
C LYS A 85 16.42 -27.54 7.44
N CYS A 86 15.79 -26.39 7.16
CA CYS A 86 16.43 -25.23 6.54
C CYS A 86 16.80 -24.18 7.59
N ARG A 87 17.93 -23.48 7.40
CA ARG A 87 18.32 -22.32 8.20
C ARG A 87 17.70 -21.05 7.60
N LEU A 88 17.29 -20.10 8.46
CA LEU A 88 16.80 -18.79 8.01
C LEU A 88 17.93 -17.96 7.39
N SER A 89 17.61 -17.22 6.32
CA SER A 89 18.53 -16.25 5.72
C SER A 89 18.75 -15.03 6.62
N LYS A 90 19.84 -14.28 6.40
CA LYS A 90 20.16 -13.06 7.19
C LYS A 90 19.01 -12.05 7.18
N ARG A 91 18.42 -11.80 6.01
CA ARG A 91 17.28 -10.87 5.86
C ARG A 91 16.04 -11.36 6.62
N GLN A 92 15.71 -12.65 6.53
CA GLN A 92 14.60 -13.23 7.29
C GLN A 92 14.83 -13.17 8.79
N LYS A 93 16.06 -13.41 9.27
CA LYS A 93 16.41 -13.30 10.69
C LYS A 93 16.19 -11.88 11.22
N SER A 94 16.67 -10.87 10.51
CA SER A 94 16.42 -9.46 10.86
C SER A 94 14.93 -9.17 10.98
N MET A 95 14.13 -9.53 9.96
CA MET A 95 12.68 -9.31 10.02
C MET A 95 11.99 -10.09 11.15
N TYR A 96 12.52 -11.28 11.49
CA TYR A 96 12.00 -12.12 12.56
C TYR A 96 12.26 -11.47 13.91
N GLU A 97 13.47 -10.98 14.13
CA GLU A 97 13.86 -10.19 15.31
C GLU A 97 13.02 -8.92 15.42
N ASP A 98 12.79 -8.18 14.32
CA ASP A 98 11.97 -6.97 14.31
C ASP A 98 10.54 -7.23 14.84
N ILE A 99 9.91 -8.34 14.42
CA ILE A 99 8.57 -8.72 14.90
C ILE A 99 8.59 -9.13 16.37
N LEU A 100 9.68 -9.77 16.84
CA LEU A 100 9.85 -10.15 18.23
C LEU A 100 10.15 -8.95 19.14
N ILE A 101 10.75 -7.87 18.61
CA ILE A 101 11.03 -6.61 19.32
C ILE A 101 9.81 -5.67 19.33
N GLN A 102 8.94 -5.77 18.33
CA GLN A 102 7.70 -4.99 18.21
C GLN A 102 6.53 -5.26 19.19
N PRO A 103 6.47 -6.30 20.06
CA PRO A 103 5.30 -6.52 20.91
C PRO A 103 5.16 -5.50 22.04
N SER A 104 6.09 -4.56 22.18
CA SER A 104 6.22 -3.68 23.36
C SER A 104 5.43 -2.36 23.30
N GLN A 105 4.76 -2.01 22.21
CA GLN A 105 3.99 -0.75 22.15
C GLN A 105 2.54 -0.87 22.63
N THR A 106 2.13 -2.05 23.13
CA THR A 106 0.85 -2.24 23.82
C THR A 106 1.12 -2.62 25.27
N GLN A 107 1.26 -1.60 26.11
CA GLN A 107 1.17 -1.62 27.58
C GLN A 107 1.33 -2.99 28.27
N SER A 108 2.56 -3.41 28.58
CA SER A 108 2.90 -4.06 29.85
C SER A 108 4.39 -4.46 29.90
N SER A 109 5.08 -3.90 30.89
CA SER A 109 6.34 -4.37 31.50
C SER A 109 7.55 -4.66 30.59
N PRO A 110 8.60 -3.82 30.60
CA PRO A 110 9.88 -4.08 29.92
C PRO A 110 10.71 -5.23 30.52
N ALA A 111 10.18 -6.01 31.47
CA ALA A 111 10.91 -7.10 32.13
C ALA A 111 10.95 -8.43 31.33
N LEU A 112 10.05 -8.63 30.35
CA LEU A 112 10.00 -9.88 29.58
C LEU A 112 11.08 -9.99 28.50
N PHE A 113 11.67 -8.87 28.08
CA PHE A 113 12.69 -8.85 27.02
C PHE A 113 14.05 -9.40 27.47
N GLN A 114 14.42 -9.13 28.73
CA GLN A 114 15.67 -9.62 29.33
C GLN A 114 15.62 -11.15 29.58
N PHE A 115 14.44 -11.71 29.86
CA PHE A 115 14.27 -13.14 30.13
C PHE A 115 14.28 -14.00 28.86
N ILE A 116 13.69 -13.53 27.75
CA ILE A 116 13.57 -14.34 26.52
C ILE A 116 14.92 -14.50 25.80
N CYS A 117 15.82 -13.53 25.90
CA CYS A 117 17.14 -13.62 25.24
C CYS A 117 18.16 -14.49 25.99
N PHE A 118 17.99 -14.71 27.30
CA PHE A 118 18.93 -15.50 28.11
C PHE A 118 18.56 -17.00 28.18
N GLU A 119 17.27 -17.33 28.02
CA GLU A 119 16.75 -18.71 28.17
C GLU A 119 16.57 -19.48 26.85
N LEU A 120 17.10 -19.01 25.72
CA LEU A 120 17.18 -19.85 24.50
C LEU A 120 18.27 -20.95 24.59
N CYS A 121 18.93 -21.09 25.75
CA CYS A 121 19.91 -22.14 26.04
C CYS A 121 19.44 -23.21 27.05
N SER A 122 18.34 -23.01 27.76
CA SER A 122 17.81 -23.98 28.72
C SER A 122 16.31 -24.12 28.58
N ALA A 123 15.87 -25.36 28.40
CA ALA A 123 14.47 -25.71 28.30
C ALA A 123 13.74 -25.35 29.61
N PHE A 124 12.83 -24.37 29.60
CA PHE A 124 11.50 -24.40 30.23
C PHE A 124 10.76 -23.06 30.03
N LEU A 125 9.98 -22.91 28.95
CA LEU A 125 9.01 -21.81 28.86
C LEU A 125 7.65 -22.27 29.43
N PRO A 126 7.07 -21.58 30.44
CA PRO A 126 5.76 -21.95 30.98
C PRO A 126 4.62 -21.69 29.97
N PRO A 127 3.62 -22.58 29.88
CA PRO A 127 2.64 -22.59 28.78
C PRO A 127 1.54 -21.52 28.85
N SER A 128 1.54 -20.63 29.86
CA SER A 128 0.45 -19.67 30.08
C SER A 128 0.62 -18.32 29.37
N SER A 129 1.86 -17.86 29.11
CA SER A 129 2.11 -16.58 28.43
C SER A 129 2.26 -16.69 26.90
N ALA A 130 2.51 -17.89 26.38
CA ALA A 130 2.59 -18.13 24.94
C ALA A 130 1.23 -17.97 24.23
N GLN A 131 0.11 -18.10 24.97
CA GLN A 131 -1.24 -18.07 24.39
C GLN A 131 -1.75 -16.66 24.04
N GLU A 132 -1.22 -15.59 24.65
CA GLU A 132 -1.64 -14.22 24.33
C GLU A 132 -0.93 -13.66 23.09
N ALA A 133 0.35 -13.99 22.89
CA ALA A 133 1.08 -13.63 21.67
C ALA A 133 0.56 -14.35 20.40
N LEU A 134 -0.13 -15.48 20.59
CA LEU A 134 -0.76 -16.26 19.52
C LEU A 134 -2.06 -15.63 18.97
N LYS A 135 -2.64 -14.62 19.62
CA LYS A 135 -3.98 -14.11 19.29
C LYS A 135 -4.05 -12.99 18.25
N THR A 136 -2.94 -12.42 17.75
CA THR A 136 -3.02 -11.18 16.97
C THR A 136 -2.07 -11.15 15.77
N GLY A 137 -2.34 -11.93 14.71
CA GLY A 137 -1.73 -11.74 13.37
C GLY A 137 -0.21 -11.94 13.23
N HIS A 138 0.55 -11.88 14.32
CA HIS A 138 1.99 -12.00 14.36
C HIS A 138 2.44 -13.40 13.97
N PHE A 139 1.73 -14.44 14.42
CA PHE A 139 2.03 -15.81 13.99
C PHE A 139 1.91 -16.00 12.48
N VAL A 140 0.86 -15.44 11.87
CA VAL A 140 0.67 -15.45 10.41
C VAL A 140 1.82 -14.69 9.72
N ARG A 141 2.27 -13.58 10.31
CA ARG A 141 3.40 -12.82 9.79
C ARG A 141 4.73 -13.58 9.91
N LEU A 142 4.99 -14.25 11.03
CA LEU A 142 6.16 -15.11 11.21
C LEU A 142 6.15 -16.28 10.21
N GLN A 143 4.98 -16.89 9.97
CA GLN A 143 4.82 -17.90 8.92
C GLN A 143 5.17 -17.33 7.53
N LYS A 144 4.72 -16.11 7.22
CA LYS A 144 5.09 -15.43 5.97
C LYS A 144 6.59 -15.20 5.85
N ILE A 145 7.30 -14.78 6.91
CA ILE A 145 8.77 -14.64 6.90
C ILE A 145 9.45 -15.96 6.56
N CYS A 146 9.05 -17.04 7.26
CA CYS A 146 9.64 -18.37 7.10
C CYS A 146 9.45 -18.91 5.68
N ASN A 147 8.30 -18.62 5.05
CA ASN A 147 8.02 -19.01 3.68
C ASN A 147 8.82 -18.18 2.68
N HIS A 148 8.65 -16.85 2.67
CA HIS A 148 9.37 -15.97 1.75
C HIS A 148 9.40 -14.50 2.23
N PRO A 149 10.57 -13.83 2.28
CA PRO A 149 10.69 -12.46 2.81
C PRO A 149 9.92 -11.41 1.99
N ASP A 150 9.74 -11.63 0.68
CA ASP A 150 9.07 -10.64 -0.18
C ASP A 150 7.55 -10.59 0.02
N LEU A 151 6.96 -11.55 0.76
CA LEU A 151 5.55 -11.49 1.17
C LEU A 151 5.27 -10.41 2.21
N ILE A 152 6.31 -9.88 2.85
CA ILE A 152 6.20 -8.84 3.87
C ILE A 152 6.75 -7.54 3.34
N GLN A 153 7.96 -7.58 2.77
CA GLN A 153 8.58 -6.42 2.17
C GLN A 153 9.20 -6.84 0.83
N PRO A 154 8.58 -6.51 -0.31
CA PRO A 154 9.22 -6.70 -1.60
C PRO A 154 10.52 -5.92 -1.65
N ARG A 155 11.47 -6.36 -2.48
CA ARG A 155 12.69 -5.58 -2.68
C ARG A 155 12.35 -4.36 -3.52
N ASP A 156 12.60 -3.18 -2.96
CA ASP A 156 12.45 -1.93 -3.70
C ASP A 156 13.50 -1.89 -4.82
N THR A 157 13.03 -1.90 -6.07
CA THR A 157 13.85 -1.53 -7.21
C THR A 157 14.00 -0.01 -7.16
N HIS A 158 15.07 0.49 -6.56
CA HIS A 158 15.31 1.93 -6.49
C HIS A 158 15.33 2.53 -7.90
N ASN A 159 14.38 3.44 -8.18
CA ASN A 159 14.55 4.44 -9.23
C ASN A 159 15.38 5.59 -8.66
N SER A 160 16.09 6.33 -9.52
CA SER A 160 16.85 7.52 -9.13
C SER A 160 16.02 8.47 -8.27
N TYR A 161 16.65 9.10 -7.28
CA TYR A 161 16.03 10.03 -6.34
C TYR A 161 15.01 10.95 -7.02
N ILE A 162 13.74 10.87 -6.59
CA ILE A 162 12.68 11.74 -7.11
C ILE A 162 12.80 13.08 -6.40
N CYS A 163 13.52 14.02 -7.01
CA CYS A 163 13.46 15.41 -6.59
C CYS A 163 12.08 15.98 -6.95
N GLN A 164 11.42 16.59 -5.97
CA GLN A 164 10.21 17.38 -6.22
C GLN A 164 10.56 18.56 -7.15
N PRO A 165 9.62 18.98 -8.03
CA PRO A 165 9.85 20.12 -8.90
C PRO A 165 10.15 21.36 -8.05
N LEU A 166 11.18 22.12 -8.43
CA LEU A 166 11.54 23.35 -7.73
C LEU A 166 10.42 24.38 -7.93
N GLN A 167 9.79 24.81 -6.83
CA GLN A 167 8.80 25.87 -6.87
C GLN A 167 9.50 27.24 -6.89
N TYR A 168 9.48 27.91 -8.04
CA TYR A 168 9.93 29.30 -8.14
C TYR A 168 8.75 30.22 -7.82
N ASN A 169 8.80 30.88 -6.66
CA ASN A 169 7.84 31.93 -6.33
C ASN A 169 8.52 33.28 -6.50
N THR A 170 8.48 33.85 -7.71
CA THR A 170 9.07 35.17 -7.99
C THR A 170 8.11 36.27 -7.52
N PRO A 171 8.51 37.16 -6.59
CA PRO A 171 7.66 38.24 -6.13
C PRO A 171 7.42 39.25 -7.26
N SER A 172 6.19 39.77 -7.36
CA SER A 172 5.78 40.72 -8.39
C SER A 172 6.69 41.94 -8.48
N LEU A 173 7.24 42.40 -7.35
CA LEU A 173 8.14 43.54 -7.27
C LEU A 173 9.44 43.34 -8.07
N LEU A 174 9.95 42.11 -8.16
CA LEU A 174 11.11 41.78 -9.01
C LEU A 174 10.74 41.79 -10.50
N LEU A 175 9.51 41.41 -10.87
CA LEU A 175 9.02 41.56 -12.24
C LEU A 175 8.88 43.04 -12.61
N THR A 176 8.42 43.88 -11.67
CA THR A 176 8.35 45.34 -11.87
C THR A 176 9.74 45.97 -12.01
N ALA A 177 10.73 45.48 -11.27
CA ALA A 177 12.12 45.94 -11.39
C ALA A 177 12.82 45.47 -12.68
N LEU A 178 12.41 44.32 -13.22
CA LEU A 178 12.86 43.79 -14.52
C LEU A 178 12.11 44.41 -15.72
N GLN A 179 11.04 45.14 -15.47
CA GLN A 179 10.27 45.83 -16.49
C GLN A 179 11.14 46.92 -17.10
N ARG A 180 11.56 46.71 -18.36
CA ARG A 180 12.44 47.64 -19.05
C ARG A 180 11.69 48.94 -19.35
N ASP A 181 12.34 50.07 -19.06
CA ASP A 181 11.80 51.39 -19.41
C ASP A 181 11.58 51.47 -20.94
N GLN A 182 10.34 51.73 -21.35
CA GLN A 182 9.98 51.90 -22.77
C GLN A 182 10.80 53.00 -23.46
N TRP A 183 11.34 53.96 -22.69
CA TRP A 183 12.18 55.05 -23.19
C TRP A 183 13.64 54.65 -23.41
N LYS A 184 14.10 53.51 -22.86
CA LYS A 184 15.44 52.95 -23.09
C LYS A 184 15.44 51.82 -24.11
N THR A 185 14.31 51.13 -24.29
CA THR A 185 14.16 50.08 -25.29
C THR A 185 13.44 50.62 -26.51
N VAL A 186 14.16 50.76 -27.62
CA VAL A 186 13.54 51.07 -28.92
C VAL A 186 12.73 49.86 -29.37
N ASP A 187 11.48 50.09 -29.76
CA ASP A 187 10.65 49.05 -30.37
C ASP A 187 11.15 48.75 -31.78
N MET A 188 11.96 47.70 -31.91
CA MET A 188 12.57 47.28 -33.16
C MET A 188 11.57 46.55 -34.09
N SER A 189 10.31 46.36 -33.65
CA SER A 189 9.25 45.77 -34.49
C SER A 189 8.94 46.62 -35.73
N LEU A 190 9.10 47.94 -35.64
CA LEU A 190 8.91 48.88 -36.75
C LEU A 190 9.95 48.72 -37.86
N PHE A 191 11.13 48.17 -37.53
CA PHE A 191 12.20 47.91 -38.51
C PHE A 191 12.23 46.47 -39.02
N ASP A 192 11.32 45.62 -38.50
CA ASP A 192 11.05 44.25 -38.95
C ASP A 192 12.30 43.46 -39.39
N LEU A 193 13.38 43.58 -38.62
CA LEU A 193 14.67 42.99 -38.95
C LEU A 193 14.68 41.47 -38.77
N ILE A 194 13.65 40.91 -38.11
CA ILE A 194 13.46 39.47 -37.91
C ILE A 194 11.94 39.20 -37.93
N GLY A 195 11.42 38.72 -39.07
CA GLY A 195 10.21 37.89 -39.06
C GLY A 195 8.97 38.40 -39.78
N ASN A 196 9.03 38.53 -41.10
CA ASN A 196 7.83 38.49 -41.96
C ASN A 196 7.51 37.09 -42.51
N GLU A 197 8.36 36.09 -42.25
CA GLU A 197 8.27 34.73 -42.83
C GLU A 197 7.02 33.92 -42.43
N GLY A 198 6.17 34.43 -41.52
CA GLY A 198 4.90 33.80 -41.14
C GLY A 198 3.68 34.72 -41.11
N LYS A 199 3.83 36.02 -41.42
CA LYS A 199 2.73 37.01 -41.36
C LYS A 199 2.34 37.56 -42.71
N LEU A 200 3.26 37.56 -43.67
CA LEU A 200 3.05 38.10 -45.00
C LEU A 200 3.22 37.00 -46.04
N THR A 201 2.28 36.89 -46.97
CA THR A 201 2.48 36.02 -48.13
C THR A 201 3.52 36.63 -49.06
N ARG A 202 4.22 35.79 -49.83
CA ARG A 202 5.26 36.24 -50.77
C ARG A 202 4.75 37.33 -51.72
N TYR A 203 3.51 37.17 -52.22
CA TYR A 203 2.88 38.13 -53.11
C TYR A 203 2.68 39.50 -52.43
N GLU A 204 2.18 39.53 -51.20
CA GLU A 204 2.01 40.80 -50.46
C GLU A 204 3.35 41.50 -50.23
N ALA A 205 4.43 40.75 -50.03
CA ALA A 205 5.76 41.30 -49.77
C ALA A 205 6.40 41.89 -51.03
N GLU A 206 6.29 41.18 -52.16
CA GLU A 206 6.94 41.54 -53.42
C GLU A 206 6.12 42.52 -54.26
N GLU A 207 4.78 42.48 -54.21
CA GLU A 207 3.90 43.28 -55.10
C GLU A 207 3.12 44.39 -54.39
N ALA A 208 2.70 44.21 -53.14
CA ALA A 208 1.83 45.17 -52.46
C ALA A 208 2.61 46.23 -51.67
N LEU A 209 3.64 45.82 -50.91
CA LEU A 209 4.46 46.75 -50.12
C LEU A 209 5.23 47.80 -50.94
N PRO A 210 5.78 47.49 -52.13
CA PRO A 210 6.46 48.51 -52.95
C PRO A 210 5.52 49.60 -53.48
N LYS A 211 4.21 49.32 -53.60
CA LYS A 211 3.19 50.30 -54.02
C LYS A 211 2.86 51.30 -52.92
N LEU A 212 3.12 50.93 -51.66
CA LEU A 212 2.98 51.80 -50.47
C LEU A 212 4.27 52.56 -50.13
N ARG A 213 5.39 52.24 -50.79
CA ARG A 213 6.62 53.03 -50.64
C ARG A 213 6.38 54.41 -51.23
N MET A 214 6.81 55.42 -50.48
CA MET A 214 6.78 56.84 -50.83
C MET A 214 6.92 57.06 -52.34
N THR A 215 5.80 57.40 -52.99
CA THR A 215 5.76 57.71 -54.41
C THR A 215 6.19 59.16 -54.63
N LYS A 216 6.76 59.44 -55.80
CA LYS A 216 7.19 60.81 -56.18
C LYS A 216 6.06 61.85 -56.04
N GLN A 217 4.79 61.41 -56.19
CA GLN A 217 3.60 62.22 -56.02
C GLN A 217 3.42 62.75 -54.59
N LEU A 218 3.67 61.92 -53.57
CA LEU A 218 3.62 62.36 -52.16
C LEU A 218 4.73 63.37 -51.84
N ILE A 219 5.91 63.22 -52.46
CA ILE A 219 7.01 64.18 -52.31
C ILE A 219 6.64 65.53 -52.91
N GLU A 220 6.04 65.52 -54.11
CA GLU A 220 5.57 66.73 -54.79
C GLU A 220 4.40 67.40 -54.04
N GLU A 221 3.47 66.62 -53.45
CA GLU A 221 2.41 67.16 -52.58
C GLU A 221 2.94 67.80 -51.30
N ILE A 222 3.95 67.19 -50.66
CA ILE A 222 4.59 67.77 -49.47
C ILE A 222 5.35 69.06 -49.83
N TYR A 223 6.01 69.11 -50.98
CA TYR A 223 6.73 70.30 -51.45
C TYR A 223 5.79 71.44 -51.88
N ASN A 224 4.62 71.10 -52.41
CA ASN A 224 3.60 72.07 -52.81
C ASN A 224 2.60 72.39 -51.68
N ALA A 225 2.69 71.70 -50.54
CA ALA A 225 1.87 71.99 -49.37
C ALA A 225 2.22 73.39 -48.84
N ARG A 226 1.19 74.15 -48.48
CA ARG A 226 1.40 75.44 -47.81
C ARG A 226 2.12 75.19 -46.49
N ASP A 227 3.11 76.01 -46.19
CA ASP A 227 3.79 75.96 -44.90
C ASP A 227 2.76 75.95 -43.77
N PRO A 228 2.92 75.10 -42.75
CA PRO A 228 2.01 75.08 -41.62
C PRO A 228 1.97 76.47 -40.99
N PRO A 229 0.80 76.93 -40.51
CA PRO A 229 0.69 78.24 -39.89
C PRO A 229 1.74 78.37 -38.78
N ALA A 230 2.40 79.53 -38.71
CA ALA A 230 3.44 79.79 -37.74
C ALA A 230 2.95 79.40 -36.33
N ARG A 231 3.73 78.59 -35.62
CA ARG A 231 3.39 78.11 -34.27
C ARG A 231 2.95 79.33 -33.42
N PRO A 232 1.77 79.29 -32.79
CA PRO A 232 1.33 80.41 -31.94
C PRO A 232 2.39 80.68 -30.87
N ARG A 233 2.67 81.96 -30.62
CA ARG A 233 3.66 82.35 -29.61
C ARG A 233 3.22 81.78 -28.26
N PRO A 234 4.12 81.20 -27.45
CA PRO A 234 3.75 80.62 -26.17
C PRO A 234 3.10 81.68 -25.29
N CYS A 235 1.80 81.55 -25.06
CA CYS A 235 1.07 82.36 -24.10
C CYS A 235 1.38 81.83 -22.70
N LYS A 236 1.78 82.70 -21.78
CA LYS A 236 1.83 82.34 -20.36
C LYS A 236 0.41 82.04 -19.91
N ILE A 237 0.11 80.78 -19.63
CA ILE A 237 -1.13 80.39 -18.96
C ILE A 237 -1.09 81.07 -17.60
N LYS A 238 -2.04 81.98 -17.32
CA LYS A 238 -2.20 82.49 -15.96
C LYS A 238 -2.65 81.30 -15.10
N PRO A 239 -1.96 81.02 -13.99
CA PRO A 239 -2.42 79.99 -13.06
C PRO A 239 -3.80 80.39 -12.55
N MET A 240 -4.74 79.45 -12.60
CA MET A 240 -5.91 79.46 -11.71
C MET A 240 -5.52 78.79 -10.40
#